data_AF-A0A7M7LSV7-F1
#
_entry.id   AF-A0A7M7LSV7-F1
#
_cell.length_a   1.000
_cell.length_b   1.000
_cell.length_c   1.000
_cell.angle_alpha   90.00
_cell.angle_beta   90.00
_cell.angle_gamma   90.00
#
_symmetry.space_group_name_H-M   'P 1'
#
loop_
_entity.id
_entity.type
_entity.pdbx_description
1 polymer ?
#
loop_
_entity_poly.entity_id
_entity_poly.type
_entity_poly.pdbx_seq_one_letter_code
_entity_poly.pdbx_strand_id
1 'polypeptide(L)'
;MAVKKYVIGILLFSLTSLCLVSCQLSCKDPNGNNVDWFIVQKLPQNHESSNPLIHDGVAHLYMDVHSSSFSLSDVSLNDSNQAVGYTLQQIYKNYESQNVLYMMYNDAFPNGTEKLPEGHTKGTIAFDNESGFWLVHSVPKFPDFAKNSYVWPDNACDYGQSMLCISMKTDEFVKVGKYPCHSKQTLLVF
;
A
#
# COMPACT_ATOMS: atom_id res chain seq x y z
N MET A 1 37.65 -63.43 23.32
CA MET A 1 37.94 -62.16 22.63
C MET A 1 36.62 -61.52 22.23
N ALA A 2 36.19 -60.46 22.93
CA ALA A 2 34.95 -59.75 22.63
C ALA A 2 35.29 -58.44 21.90
N VAL A 3 34.80 -58.27 20.68
CA VAL A 3 34.99 -57.06 19.88
C VAL A 3 33.81 -56.12 20.16
N LYS A 4 34.03 -55.03 20.91
CA LYS A 4 33.04 -53.95 21.05
C LYS A 4 32.98 -53.17 19.74
N LYS A 5 31.85 -53.24 19.04
CA LYS A 5 31.55 -52.36 17.91
C LYS A 5 30.96 -51.05 18.45
N TYR A 6 31.69 -49.95 18.27
CA TYR A 6 31.18 -48.61 18.54
C TYR A 6 30.49 -48.09 17.28
N VAL A 7 29.17 -47.89 17.37
CA VAL A 7 28.39 -47.23 16.32
C VAL A 7 28.49 -45.72 16.57
N ILE A 8 29.24 -45.02 15.73
CA ILE A 8 29.31 -43.56 15.75
C ILE A 8 28.10 -43.05 14.95
N GLY A 9 27.09 -42.54 15.66
CA GLY A 9 25.95 -41.85 15.04
C GLY A 9 26.37 -40.44 14.61
N ILE A 10 26.31 -40.16 13.30
CA ILE A 10 26.51 -38.81 12.76
C ILE A 10 25.21 -38.04 12.93
N LEU A 11 25.19 -37.05 13.81
CA LEU A 11 24.07 -36.11 13.94
C LEU A 11 24.20 -35.04 12.84
N LEU A 12 23.36 -35.12 11.81
CA LEU A 12 23.21 -34.07 10.81
C LEU A 12 22.36 -32.93 11.40
N PHE A 13 23.02 -31.88 11.91
CA PHE A 13 22.36 -30.63 12.28
C PHE A 13 21.99 -29.87 10.99
N SER A 14 20.72 -29.98 10.59
CA SER A 14 20.14 -29.13 9.55
C SER A 14 20.09 -27.68 10.08
N LEU A 15 20.97 -26.80 9.58
CA LEU A 15 20.83 -25.36 9.76
C LEU A 15 19.66 -24.88 8.90
N THR A 16 18.44 -24.92 9.44
CA THR A 16 17.33 -24.15 8.88
C THR A 16 17.62 -22.69 9.18
N SER A 17 18.15 -21.97 8.19
CA SER A 17 18.23 -20.51 8.21
C SER A 17 16.82 -19.95 8.34
N LEU A 18 16.42 -19.59 9.57
CA LEU A 18 15.28 -18.73 9.80
C LEU A 18 15.61 -17.38 9.16
N CYS A 19 15.24 -17.21 7.89
CA CYS A 19 15.10 -15.88 7.32
C CYS A 19 14.06 -15.16 8.17
N LEU A 20 14.52 -14.33 9.10
CA LEU A 20 13.69 -13.28 9.67
C LEU A 20 13.38 -12.35 8.50
N VAL A 21 12.25 -12.60 7.83
CA VAL A 21 11.70 -11.63 6.89
C VAL A 21 11.37 -10.42 7.75
N SER A 22 12.25 -9.41 7.73
CA SER A 22 11.88 -8.09 8.23
C SER A 22 10.68 -7.66 7.41
N CYS A 23 9.50 -7.61 8.04
CA CYS A 23 8.26 -7.18 7.41
C CYS A 23 8.29 -5.65 7.34
N GLN A 24 9.22 -5.15 6.53
CA GLN A 24 9.51 -3.73 6.42
C GLN A 24 8.40 -3.05 5.61
N LEU A 25 7.75 -2.06 6.21
CA LEU A 25 6.71 -1.29 5.54
C LEU A 25 7.28 -0.52 4.35
N SER A 26 6.66 -0.69 3.18
CA SER A 26 7.12 -0.13 1.90
C SER A 26 6.01 -0.10 0.87
N CYS A 27 6.17 0.68 -0.19
CA CYS A 27 5.36 0.55 -1.41
C CYS A 27 5.55 -0.85 -2.01
N LYS A 28 4.46 -1.42 -2.52
CA LYS A 28 4.44 -2.74 -3.14
C LYS A 28 4.20 -2.65 -4.64
N ASP A 29 4.92 -3.46 -5.41
CA ASP A 29 4.67 -3.64 -6.84
C ASP A 29 3.42 -4.51 -7.09
N PRO A 30 3.00 -4.74 -8.36
CA PRO A 30 1.85 -5.57 -8.68
C PRO A 30 2.00 -7.05 -8.30
N ASN A 31 3.21 -7.48 -7.92
CA ASN A 31 3.52 -8.84 -7.46
C ASN A 31 3.70 -8.92 -5.93
N GLY A 32 3.55 -7.79 -5.22
CA GLY A 32 3.72 -7.70 -3.77
C GLY A 32 5.18 -7.52 -3.30
N ASN A 33 6.13 -7.26 -4.20
CA ASN A 33 7.53 -6.98 -3.84
C ASN A 33 7.71 -5.52 -3.40
N ASN A 34 8.72 -5.26 -2.57
CA ASN A 34 9.07 -3.90 -2.15
C ASN A 34 9.63 -3.09 -3.33
N VAL A 35 9.17 -1.85 -3.49
CA VAL A 35 9.72 -0.88 -4.46
C VAL A 35 9.92 0.48 -3.81
N ASP A 36 10.88 1.25 -4.31
CA ASP A 36 11.17 2.59 -3.80
C ASP A 36 10.04 3.59 -4.09
N TRP A 37 9.40 3.46 -5.25
CA TRP A 37 8.26 4.26 -5.63
C TRP A 37 7.46 3.59 -6.75
N PHE A 38 6.18 3.95 -6.84
CA PHE A 38 5.35 3.66 -8.01
C PHE A 38 4.35 4.79 -8.29
N ILE A 39 3.88 4.86 -9.53
CA ILE A 39 2.81 5.73 -10.00
C ILE A 39 1.68 4.86 -10.55
N VAL A 40 0.45 5.18 -10.17
CA VAL A 40 -0.78 4.61 -10.73
C VAL A 40 -1.59 5.72 -11.37
N GLN A 41 -2.00 5.51 -12.62
CA GLN A 41 -2.95 6.37 -13.34
C GLN A 41 -4.19 5.57 -13.69
N LYS A 42 -5.24 5.72 -12.89
CA LYS A 42 -6.55 5.10 -13.12
C LYS A 42 -7.23 5.79 -14.31
N LEU A 43 -7.74 5.01 -15.26
CA LEU A 43 -8.32 5.50 -16.51
C LEU A 43 -9.83 5.78 -16.34
N PRO A 44 -10.37 6.87 -16.90
CA PRO A 44 -11.81 7.16 -16.79
C PRO A 44 -12.65 6.03 -17.39
N GLN A 45 -13.88 5.90 -16.91
CA GLN A 45 -14.82 4.94 -17.46
C GLN A 45 -15.10 5.24 -18.93
N ASN A 46 -15.10 4.21 -19.77
CA ASN A 46 -15.49 4.33 -21.17
C ASN A 46 -16.31 3.12 -21.61
N HIS A 47 -17.64 3.28 -21.64
CA HIS A 47 -18.59 2.23 -22.04
C HIS A 47 -18.42 1.73 -23.49
N GLU A 48 -17.70 2.45 -24.34
CA GLU A 48 -17.39 2.03 -25.71
C GLU A 48 -16.12 1.16 -25.80
N SER A 49 -15.37 1.02 -24.71
CA SER A 49 -14.15 0.22 -24.67
C SER A 49 -14.45 -1.28 -24.71
N SER A 50 -13.74 -2.00 -25.57
CA SER A 50 -13.76 -3.48 -25.57
C SER A 50 -12.97 -4.11 -24.42
N ASN A 51 -12.13 -3.32 -23.72
CA ASN A 51 -11.46 -3.78 -22.50
C ASN A 51 -12.43 -3.62 -21.31
N PRO A 52 -12.77 -4.70 -20.58
CA PRO A 52 -13.76 -4.66 -19.50
C PRO A 52 -13.34 -3.78 -18.32
N LEU A 53 -12.05 -3.72 -17.99
CA LEU A 53 -11.58 -2.87 -16.89
C LEU A 53 -11.74 -1.37 -17.22
N ILE A 54 -11.53 -0.99 -18.47
CA ILE A 54 -11.73 0.39 -18.94
C ILE A 54 -13.24 0.67 -19.04
N HIS A 55 -14.02 -0.29 -19.53
CA HIS A 55 -15.49 -0.21 -19.58
C HIS A 55 -16.09 0.04 -18.20
N ASP A 56 -15.55 -0.61 -17.17
CA ASP A 56 -16.05 -0.50 -15.80
C ASP A 56 -15.39 0.65 -15.00
N GLY A 57 -14.41 1.36 -15.59
CA GLY A 57 -13.71 2.46 -14.92
C GLY A 57 -12.81 2.00 -13.77
N VAL A 58 -12.25 0.80 -13.85
CA VAL A 58 -11.34 0.22 -12.83
C VAL A 58 -9.97 -0.16 -13.39
N ALA A 59 -9.74 0.12 -14.68
CA ALA A 59 -8.45 0.02 -15.33
C ALA A 59 -7.48 1.08 -14.82
N HIS A 60 -6.20 0.72 -14.78
CA HIS A 60 -5.14 1.64 -14.45
C HIS A 60 -3.85 1.34 -15.21
N LEU A 61 -3.08 2.39 -15.43
CA LEU A 61 -1.68 2.29 -15.84
C LEU A 61 -0.81 2.23 -14.59
N TYR A 62 0.29 1.49 -14.67
CA TYR A 62 1.28 1.33 -13.62
C TYR A 62 2.68 1.67 -14.14
N MET A 63 3.51 2.28 -13.29
CA MET A 63 4.92 2.57 -13.52
C MET A 63 5.65 2.53 -12.19
N ASP A 64 6.88 2.05 -12.15
CA ASP A 64 7.71 2.03 -10.94
C ASP A 64 9.19 2.25 -11.23
N VAL A 65 10.01 2.09 -10.19
CA VAL A 65 11.47 2.21 -10.26
C VAL A 65 12.13 1.21 -11.22
N HIS A 66 11.50 0.07 -11.48
CA HIS A 66 12.04 -0.99 -12.35
C HIS A 66 11.55 -0.88 -13.79
N SER A 67 10.37 -0.29 -14.00
CA SER A 67 9.76 -0.02 -15.31
C SER A 67 9.29 1.42 -15.39
N SER A 68 10.12 2.28 -15.98
CA SER A 68 9.88 3.72 -16.13
C SER A 68 8.94 4.11 -17.27
N SER A 69 8.18 3.15 -17.81
CA SER A 69 7.12 3.38 -18.80
C SER A 69 5.78 2.85 -18.30
N PHE A 70 4.71 3.59 -18.55
CA PHE A 70 3.37 3.15 -18.18
C PHE A 70 2.97 1.90 -18.95
N SER A 71 2.54 0.87 -18.19
CA SER A 71 1.89 -0.32 -18.73
C SER A 71 0.47 -0.41 -18.21
N LEU A 72 -0.48 -0.80 -19.06
CA LEU A 72 -1.83 -1.12 -18.62
C LEU A 72 -1.79 -2.36 -17.73
N SER A 73 -2.39 -2.26 -16.55
CA SER A 73 -2.52 -3.40 -15.63
C SER A 73 -3.64 -4.33 -16.07
N ASP A 74 -3.39 -5.63 -15.96
CA ASP A 74 -4.40 -6.68 -16.20
C ASP A 74 -5.28 -6.94 -14.97
N VAL A 75 -5.01 -6.27 -13.84
CA VAL A 75 -5.72 -6.42 -12.58
C VAL A 75 -6.61 -5.20 -12.30
N SER A 76 -7.84 -5.46 -11.89
CA SER A 76 -8.80 -4.40 -11.50
C SER A 76 -8.36 -3.69 -10.23
N LEU A 77 -8.62 -2.37 -10.14
CA LEU A 77 -8.48 -1.65 -8.87
C LEU A 77 -9.46 -2.11 -7.78
N ASN A 78 -10.54 -2.82 -8.13
CA ASN A 78 -11.41 -3.46 -7.15
C ASN A 78 -10.72 -4.62 -6.43
N ASP A 79 -9.68 -5.23 -7.03
CA ASP A 79 -8.89 -6.28 -6.39
C ASP A 79 -7.86 -5.68 -5.44
N SER A 80 -7.62 -6.38 -4.33
CA SER A 80 -6.58 -6.07 -3.36
C SER A 80 -5.20 -6.64 -3.76
N ASN A 81 -5.14 -7.53 -4.74
CA ASN A 81 -3.94 -8.19 -5.26
C ASN A 81 -3.26 -7.37 -6.37
N GLN A 82 -2.98 -6.11 -6.10
CA GLN A 82 -2.24 -5.20 -6.97
C GLN A 82 -1.51 -4.16 -6.13
N ALA A 83 -0.62 -3.37 -6.73
CA ALA A 83 0.31 -2.47 -6.04
C ALA A 83 -0.32 -1.62 -4.91
N VAL A 84 -1.43 -0.92 -5.19
CA VAL A 84 -2.14 -0.09 -4.20
C VAL A 84 -2.73 -0.97 -3.07
N GLY A 85 -3.37 -2.07 -3.45
CA GLY A 85 -3.96 -3.03 -2.53
C GLY A 85 -2.92 -3.67 -1.61
N TYR A 86 -1.83 -4.21 -2.15
CA TYR A 86 -0.73 -4.78 -1.38
C TYR A 86 -0.08 -3.75 -0.45
N THR A 87 0.07 -2.51 -0.92
CA THR A 87 0.61 -1.42 -0.10
C THR A 87 -0.29 -1.16 1.11
N LEU A 88 -1.59 -0.94 0.90
CA LEU A 88 -2.54 -0.65 1.98
C LEU A 88 -2.86 -1.84 2.88
N GLN A 89 -2.77 -3.07 2.36
CA GLN A 89 -2.94 -4.30 3.14
C GLN A 89 -1.99 -4.36 4.34
N GLN A 90 -0.82 -3.71 4.26
CA GLN A 90 0.10 -3.64 5.39
C GLN A 90 -0.49 -2.89 6.60
N ILE A 91 -1.41 -1.95 6.38
CA ILE A 91 -2.15 -1.27 7.46
C ILE A 91 -3.33 -2.14 7.90
N TYR A 92 -4.17 -2.58 6.97
CA TYR A 92 -5.37 -3.36 7.30
C TYR A 92 -5.06 -4.63 8.11
N LYS A 93 -3.94 -5.31 7.82
CA LYS A 93 -3.52 -6.51 8.56
C LYS A 93 -2.92 -6.19 9.94
N ASN A 94 -2.54 -4.95 10.19
CA ASN A 94 -1.81 -4.53 11.39
C ASN A 94 -2.47 -3.36 12.13
N TYR A 95 -3.78 -3.11 11.93
CA TYR A 95 -4.43 -1.91 12.46
C TYR A 95 -4.41 -1.81 13.99
N GLU A 96 -4.35 -2.94 14.72
CA GLU A 96 -4.22 -2.98 16.19
C GLU A 96 -2.76 -3.06 16.67
N SER A 97 -1.81 -3.19 15.75
CA SER A 97 -0.39 -3.38 16.08
C SER A 97 0.20 -2.12 16.69
N GLN A 98 0.90 -2.28 17.82
CA GLN A 98 1.65 -1.18 18.44
C GLN A 98 2.98 -0.87 17.71
N ASN A 99 3.35 -1.69 16.72
CA ASN A 99 4.58 -1.53 15.94
C ASN A 99 4.38 -0.77 14.63
N VAL A 100 3.13 -0.44 14.26
CA VAL A 100 2.79 0.28 13.04
C VAL A 100 2.06 1.55 13.43
N LEU A 101 2.62 2.70 13.07
CA LEU A 101 1.91 3.98 13.14
C LEU A 101 1.44 4.34 11.73
N TYR A 102 0.16 4.67 11.60
CA TYR A 102 -0.42 5.05 10.33
C TYR A 102 -1.32 6.28 10.45
N MET A 103 -1.60 6.88 9.30
CA MET A 103 -2.51 8.00 9.13
C MET A 103 -3.17 7.89 7.75
N MET A 104 -4.50 7.91 7.73
CA MET A 104 -5.29 7.98 6.49
C MET A 104 -6.02 9.32 6.51
N TYR A 105 -5.79 10.16 5.49
CA TYR A 105 -6.38 11.50 5.41
C TYR A 105 -7.05 11.70 4.06
N ASN A 106 -8.23 12.33 4.07
CA ASN A 106 -9.00 12.63 2.87
C ASN A 106 -10.00 13.74 3.21
N ASP A 107 -10.10 14.81 2.43
CA ASP A 107 -11.12 15.85 2.63
C ASP A 107 -12.56 15.36 2.37
N ALA A 108 -12.71 14.22 1.68
CA ALA A 108 -13.95 13.48 1.53
C ALA A 108 -13.80 12.08 2.14
N PHE A 109 -14.25 11.91 3.39
CA PHE A 109 -14.06 10.66 4.14
C PHE A 109 -14.84 9.47 3.55
N PRO A 110 -14.39 8.23 3.82
CA PRO A 110 -15.06 7.00 3.34
C PRO A 110 -16.54 6.90 3.72
N ASN A 111 -16.91 7.41 4.90
CA ASN A 111 -18.31 7.44 5.36
C ASN A 111 -19.16 8.57 4.71
N GLY A 112 -18.62 9.29 3.72
CA GLY A 112 -19.30 10.39 3.06
C GLY A 112 -19.27 11.73 3.80
N THR A 113 -18.57 11.83 4.93
CA THR A 113 -18.36 13.12 5.60
C THR A 113 -17.35 13.94 4.80
N GLU A 114 -17.72 15.16 4.44
CA GLU A 114 -16.83 16.11 3.78
C GLU A 114 -16.42 17.22 4.75
N LYS A 115 -15.15 17.62 4.73
CA LYS A 115 -14.64 18.69 5.59
C LYS A 115 -14.22 19.91 4.80
N LEU A 116 -15.05 20.95 4.87
CA LEU A 116 -14.78 22.28 4.34
C LEU A 116 -14.56 23.25 5.52
N PRO A 117 -13.60 24.21 5.45
CA PRO A 117 -12.76 24.62 4.32
C PRO A 117 -11.31 24.09 4.42
N GLU A 118 -11.13 22.78 4.61
CA GLU A 118 -9.81 22.18 4.78
C GLU A 118 -9.09 21.97 3.44
N GLY A 119 -7.79 21.64 3.49
CA GLY A 119 -7.02 21.36 2.28
C GLY A 119 -7.55 20.15 1.50
N HIS A 120 -7.68 20.27 0.18
CA HIS A 120 -8.13 19.21 -0.73
C HIS A 120 -7.05 18.14 -0.96
N THR A 121 -6.57 17.55 0.11
CA THR A 121 -5.43 16.63 0.14
C THR A 121 -5.87 15.27 0.65
N LYS A 122 -5.35 14.22 0.01
CA LYS A 122 -5.73 12.84 0.30
C LYS A 122 -4.51 11.94 0.24
N GLY A 123 -4.45 10.97 1.14
CA GLY A 123 -3.37 10.01 1.14
C GLY A 123 -3.33 9.15 2.38
N THR A 124 -2.28 8.36 2.44
CA THR A 124 -2.03 7.40 3.50
C THR A 124 -0.55 7.36 3.80
N ILE A 125 -0.23 7.35 5.08
CA ILE A 125 1.12 7.20 5.59
C ILE A 125 1.08 6.00 6.53
N ALA A 126 2.09 5.12 6.45
CA ALA A 126 2.33 4.13 7.49
C ALA A 126 3.81 3.86 7.64
N PHE A 127 4.26 3.68 8.88
CA PHE A 127 5.65 3.39 9.20
C PHE A 127 5.78 2.50 10.43
N ASP A 128 6.86 1.74 10.44
CA ASP A 128 7.37 0.95 11.55
C ASP A 128 8.65 1.60 12.11
N ASN A 129 9.43 0.85 12.89
CA ASN A 129 10.67 1.35 13.48
C ASN A 129 11.79 1.60 12.46
N GLU A 130 11.70 1.05 11.25
CA GLU A 130 12.76 1.08 10.22
C GLU A 130 12.35 1.91 9.00
N SER A 131 11.13 1.71 8.47
CA SER A 131 10.64 2.44 7.31
C SER A 131 9.13 2.52 7.22
N GLY A 132 8.66 3.08 6.11
CA GLY A 132 7.26 3.22 5.80
C GLY A 132 7.03 3.56 4.34
N PHE A 133 5.79 3.93 4.06
CA PHE A 133 5.40 4.48 2.77
C PHE A 133 4.51 5.71 2.94
N TRP A 134 4.53 6.57 1.92
CA TRP A 134 3.58 7.65 1.73
C TRP A 134 2.88 7.49 0.39
N LEU A 135 1.58 7.24 0.43
CA LEU A 135 0.69 7.17 -0.72
C LEU A 135 -0.08 8.48 -0.82
N VAL A 136 0.16 9.28 -1.84
CA VAL A 136 -0.61 10.49 -2.16
C VAL A 136 -1.53 10.18 -3.32
N HIS A 137 -2.79 10.61 -3.26
CA HIS A 137 -3.76 10.33 -4.32
C HIS A 137 -4.83 11.41 -4.48
N SER A 138 -5.60 11.32 -5.57
CA SER A 138 -6.76 12.18 -5.84
C SER A 138 -8.12 11.54 -5.53
N VAL A 139 -8.14 10.25 -5.14
CA VAL A 139 -9.38 9.45 -4.96
C VAL A 139 -10.20 9.86 -3.73
N PRO A 140 -11.41 10.43 -3.87
CA PRO A 140 -12.31 10.72 -2.74
C PRO A 140 -12.83 9.42 -2.10
N LYS A 141 -13.14 9.47 -0.80
CA LYS A 141 -13.69 8.33 -0.02
C LYS A 141 -12.78 7.09 0.05
N PHE A 142 -11.47 7.30 -0.10
CA PHE A 142 -10.44 6.26 -0.10
C PHE A 142 -9.23 6.67 0.73
N PRO A 143 -8.49 5.75 1.36
CA PRO A 143 -8.87 4.35 1.62
C PRO A 143 -9.99 4.23 2.65
N ASP A 144 -10.64 3.06 2.76
CA ASP A 144 -11.58 2.79 3.86
C ASP A 144 -10.85 2.71 5.21
N PHE A 145 -11.59 2.84 6.32
CA PHE A 145 -11.05 2.84 7.67
C PHE A 145 -10.16 1.62 7.95
N ALA A 146 -9.04 1.83 8.66
CA ALA A 146 -8.02 0.80 8.90
C ALA A 146 -8.54 -0.50 9.55
N LYS A 147 -9.60 -0.43 10.36
CA LYS A 147 -10.28 -1.59 10.97
C LYS A 147 -11.10 -2.45 9.98
N ASN A 148 -11.34 -1.93 8.77
CA ASN A 148 -12.08 -2.62 7.71
C ASN A 148 -11.09 -3.36 6.80
N SER A 149 -11.33 -3.35 5.50
CA SER A 149 -10.48 -3.96 4.48
C SER A 149 -10.32 -3.02 3.29
N TYR A 150 -9.43 -3.40 2.36
CA TYR A 150 -9.32 -2.71 1.09
C TYR A 150 -10.65 -2.76 0.33
N VAL A 151 -11.16 -1.59 -0.05
CA VAL A 151 -12.33 -1.42 -0.91
C VAL A 151 -12.02 -0.25 -1.84
N TRP A 152 -12.17 -0.48 -3.15
CA TRP A 152 -12.15 0.59 -4.13
C TRP A 152 -13.52 1.29 -4.14
N PRO A 153 -13.59 2.62 -4.01
CA PRO A 153 -14.89 3.28 -3.86
C PRO A 153 -15.60 3.42 -5.21
N ASP A 154 -16.90 3.10 -5.24
CA ASP A 154 -17.72 3.13 -6.46
C ASP A 154 -17.72 4.50 -7.16
N ASN A 155 -17.65 5.59 -6.39
CA ASN A 155 -17.63 6.95 -6.92
C ASN A 155 -16.29 7.36 -7.56
N ALA A 156 -15.29 6.47 -7.54
CA ALA A 156 -14.02 6.71 -8.20
C ALA A 156 -13.97 6.12 -9.61
N CYS A 157 -15.05 5.57 -10.16
CA CYS A 157 -15.10 4.93 -11.48
C CYS A 157 -15.13 5.91 -12.66
N ASP A 158 -15.81 7.05 -12.54
CA ASP A 158 -16.10 7.94 -13.69
C ASP A 158 -14.85 8.63 -14.24
N TYR A 159 -14.03 9.20 -13.36
CA TYR A 159 -12.91 10.08 -13.74
C TYR A 159 -11.55 9.40 -13.59
N GLY A 160 -10.58 9.90 -14.34
CA GLY A 160 -9.19 9.53 -14.14
C GLY A 160 -8.69 9.95 -12.75
N GLN A 161 -7.80 9.16 -12.15
CA GLN A 161 -7.23 9.41 -10.82
C GLN A 161 -5.74 9.11 -10.83
N SER A 162 -4.97 9.92 -10.11
CA SER A 162 -3.52 9.73 -9.98
C SER A 162 -3.16 9.29 -8.56
N MET A 163 -2.15 8.42 -8.46
CA MET A 163 -1.54 8.05 -7.19
C MET A 163 -0.02 7.97 -7.33
N LEU A 164 0.67 8.36 -6.26
CA LEU A 164 2.11 8.23 -6.11
C LEU A 164 2.38 7.59 -4.75
N CYS A 165 3.12 6.49 -4.75
CA CYS A 165 3.65 5.88 -3.53
C CYS A 165 5.15 6.08 -3.46
N ILE A 166 5.67 6.47 -2.30
CA ILE A 166 7.10 6.61 -2.02
C ILE A 166 7.45 5.83 -0.75
N SER A 167 8.38 4.89 -0.84
CA SER A 167 8.98 4.22 0.31
C SER A 167 10.02 5.13 0.96
N MET A 168 10.02 5.21 2.29
CA MET A 168 10.88 6.12 3.03
C MET A 168 11.36 5.48 4.33
N LYS A 169 12.56 5.81 4.77
CA LYS A 169 13.01 5.47 6.12
C LYS A 169 12.26 6.29 7.17
N THR A 170 12.10 5.74 8.37
CA THR A 170 11.31 6.38 9.44
C THR A 170 11.90 7.73 9.89
N ASP A 171 13.21 7.90 9.82
CA ASP A 171 13.90 9.16 10.14
C ASP A 171 13.63 10.28 9.10
N GLU A 172 13.47 9.92 7.83
CA GLU A 172 13.05 10.85 6.77
C GLU A 172 11.58 11.28 6.93
N PHE A 173 10.73 10.40 7.45
CA PHE A 173 9.32 10.73 7.69
C PHE A 173 9.14 11.88 8.67
N VAL A 174 9.95 11.97 9.74
CA VAL A 174 9.87 13.07 10.71
C VAL A 174 9.97 14.45 10.05
N LYS A 175 10.61 14.54 8.88
CA LYS A 175 10.71 15.75 8.07
C LYS A 175 9.43 16.03 7.28
N VAL A 176 8.79 15.00 6.73
CA VAL A 176 7.56 15.11 5.91
C VAL A 176 6.30 15.24 6.76
N GLY A 177 6.19 14.50 7.87
CA GLY A 177 5.00 14.48 8.74
C GLY A 177 4.64 15.84 9.36
N LYS A 178 5.55 16.83 9.34
CA LYS A 178 5.26 18.22 9.72
C LYS A 178 4.34 18.93 8.72
N TYR A 179 4.42 18.61 7.42
CA TYR A 179 3.65 19.29 6.38
C TYR A 179 2.12 19.12 6.53
N PRO A 180 1.57 17.89 6.65
CA PRO A 180 0.14 17.65 6.88
C PRO A 180 -0.44 18.44 8.05
N CYS A 181 0.30 18.47 9.16
CA CYS A 181 -0.08 19.17 10.40
C CYS A 181 -0.17 20.69 10.24
N HIS A 182 0.62 21.30 9.35
CA HIS A 182 0.59 22.74 9.11
C HIS A 182 -0.50 23.17 8.13
N SER A 183 -1.00 22.27 7.27
CA SER A 183 -1.99 22.56 6.22
C SER A 183 -3.46 22.62 6.67
N LYS A 184 -3.76 22.64 7.97
CA LYS A 184 -5.14 22.52 8.51
C LYS A 184 -5.90 21.33 7.89
N GLN A 185 -5.27 20.16 7.89
CA GLN A 185 -5.92 18.91 7.50
C GLN A 185 -6.57 18.30 8.75
N THR A 186 -7.84 17.90 8.68
CA THR A 186 -8.36 16.95 9.67
C THR A 186 -7.67 15.62 9.45
N LEU A 187 -7.04 15.18 10.52
CA LEU A 187 -6.42 13.88 10.66
C LEU A 187 -7.49 12.88 11.10
N LEU A 188 -7.63 11.77 10.37
CA LEU A 188 -8.24 10.56 10.94
C LEU A 188 -7.11 9.69 11.47
N VAL A 189 -6.87 9.82 12.77
CA VAL A 189 -6.09 8.85 13.53
C VAL A 189 -7.12 8.04 14.31
N PHE A 190 -7.32 6.79 13.92
CA PHE A 190 -8.11 5.81 14.68
C PHE A 190 -7.24 4.62 14.95
#